data_AF-A0A1I1HMZ6-F1
#
_entry.id   AF-A0A1I1HMZ6-F1
#
_cell.length_a   1.000
_cell.length_b   1.000
_cell.length_c   1.000
_cell.angle_alpha   90.00
_cell.angle_beta   90.00
_cell.angle_gamma   90.00
#
_symmetry.space_group_name_H-M   'P 1'
#
loop_
_entity.id
_entity.type
_entity.pdbx_description
1 polymer ?
#
loop_
_entity_poly.entity_id
_entity_poly.type
_entity_poly.pdbx_seq_one_letter_code
_entity_poly.pdbx_strand_id
1 'polypeptide(L)'
;MRIFHVSEESDIQVFQPRLPNRPDLDPMKGLVWAIEERCLPNFLTPRNCPRVCYYIGPNTSEVDMQAYLSSKSCSHVVVIENKWFETMKNTKLYLYEFDRKQFTLQDENAGYYVSETVQIPIAKWEVVDIFQEQFTRNVELRLVNNLWDIWDEIQNTTFHWSMCRMQFAQPRFEG
;
A
#
# COMPACT_ATOMS: atom_id res chain seq x y z
N MET A 1 10.78 11.06 -9.18
CA MET A 1 9.64 10.21 -8.79
C MET A 1 10.10 8.77 -8.84
N ARG A 2 10.09 8.10 -7.68
CA ARG A 2 10.67 6.77 -7.49
C ARG A 2 9.57 5.72 -7.47
N ILE A 3 9.89 4.50 -7.90
CA ILE A 3 8.98 3.36 -7.90
C ILE A 3 9.63 2.17 -7.22
N PHE A 4 8.84 1.44 -6.44
CA PHE A 4 9.35 0.38 -5.57
C PHE A 4 8.57 -0.91 -5.73
N HIS A 5 9.20 -2.01 -5.37
CA HIS A 5 8.53 -3.24 -4.97
C HIS A 5 8.79 -3.47 -3.48
N VAL A 6 7.73 -3.79 -2.73
CA VAL A 6 7.84 -4.15 -1.32
C VAL A 6 7.69 -5.66 -1.17
N SER A 7 8.64 -6.30 -0.51
CA SER A 7 8.65 -7.74 -0.30
C SER A 7 9.13 -8.11 1.10
N GLU A 8 8.70 -9.28 1.60
CA GLU A 8 9.31 -9.94 2.76
C GLU A 8 10.55 -10.77 2.35
N GLU A 9 10.72 -11.02 1.06
CA GLU A 9 11.88 -11.75 0.51
C GLU A 9 13.10 -10.83 0.38
N SER A 10 14.23 -11.27 0.96
CA SER A 10 15.47 -10.49 1.05
C SER A 10 16.27 -10.43 -0.25
N ASP A 11 16.24 -11.48 -1.07
CA ASP A 11 17.28 -11.65 -2.11
C ASP A 11 16.71 -11.79 -3.52
N ILE A 12 15.70 -10.98 -3.85
CA ILE A 12 15.17 -10.91 -5.21
C ILE A 12 16.14 -10.10 -6.09
N GLN A 13 16.99 -10.80 -6.82
CA GLN A 13 17.93 -10.19 -7.76
C GLN A 13 17.28 -9.81 -9.10
N VAL A 14 16.25 -10.56 -9.51
CA VAL A 14 15.60 -10.42 -10.82
C VAL A 14 14.10 -10.59 -10.66
N PHE A 15 13.33 -9.62 -11.14
CA PHE A 15 11.88 -9.66 -11.18
C PHE A 15 11.40 -10.12 -12.55
N GLN A 16 10.90 -11.35 -12.61
CA GLN A 16 10.29 -11.91 -13.80
C GLN A 16 8.83 -11.43 -13.91
N PRO A 17 8.35 -11.05 -15.11
CA PRO A 17 6.95 -10.73 -15.32
C PRO A 17 6.05 -11.90 -14.95
N ARG A 18 4.99 -11.65 -14.16
CA ARG A 18 4.05 -12.69 -13.70
C ARG A 18 2.67 -12.43 -14.27
N LEU A 19 1.98 -13.49 -14.68
CA LEU A 19 0.61 -13.37 -15.18
C LEU A 19 -0.30 -12.79 -14.08
N PRO A 20 -1.12 -11.77 -14.40
CA PRO A 20 -2.02 -11.17 -13.44
C PRO A 20 -3.21 -12.08 -13.15
N ASN A 21 -3.71 -12.03 -11.91
CA ASN A 21 -4.97 -12.66 -11.52
C ASN A 21 -6.15 -11.67 -11.55
N ARG A 22 -5.92 -10.47 -12.08
CA ARG A 22 -6.88 -9.36 -12.10
C ARG A 22 -7.75 -9.44 -13.35
N PRO A 23 -9.09 -9.44 -13.24
CA PRO A 23 -9.98 -9.58 -14.41
C PRO A 23 -9.87 -8.44 -15.43
N ASP A 24 -9.44 -7.26 -14.99
CA ASP A 24 -9.29 -6.05 -15.81
C ASP A 24 -7.98 -6.02 -16.63
N LEU A 25 -7.11 -7.01 -16.48
CA LEU A 25 -5.84 -7.12 -17.19
C LEU A 25 -5.81 -8.31 -18.13
N ASP A 26 -4.96 -8.23 -19.16
CA ASP A 26 -4.72 -9.35 -20.07
C ASP A 26 -4.08 -10.53 -19.30
N PRO A 27 -4.77 -11.67 -19.16
CA PRO A 27 -4.28 -12.80 -18.38
C PRO A 27 -3.09 -13.51 -19.04
N MET A 28 -2.78 -13.20 -20.31
CA MET A 28 -1.65 -13.76 -21.05
C MET A 28 -0.40 -12.89 -20.99
N LYS A 29 -0.51 -11.66 -20.47
CA LYS A 29 0.63 -10.74 -20.37
C LYS A 29 1.23 -10.76 -18.98
N GLY A 30 2.48 -11.20 -18.88
CA GLY A 30 3.24 -11.14 -17.64
C GLY A 30 3.59 -9.69 -17.28
N LEU A 31 3.48 -9.32 -16.01
CA LEU A 31 3.79 -7.99 -15.51
C LEU A 31 4.72 -8.05 -14.28
N VAL A 32 5.72 -7.18 -14.27
CA VAL A 32 6.43 -6.77 -13.05
C VAL A 32 5.72 -5.55 -12.49
N TRP A 33 5.33 -5.62 -11.22
CA TRP A 33 4.62 -4.55 -10.53
C TRP A 33 5.54 -3.71 -9.67
N ALA A 34 5.36 -2.40 -9.78
CA ALA A 34 5.96 -1.41 -8.90
C ALA A 34 4.92 -0.40 -8.43
N ILE A 35 5.20 0.24 -7.31
CA ILE A 35 4.35 1.25 -6.68
C ILE A 35 5.11 2.57 -6.61
N GLU A 36 4.42 3.66 -6.88
CA GLU A 36 4.97 5.00 -6.72
C GLU A 36 5.24 5.32 -5.23
N GLU A 37 6.31 6.08 -4.98
CA GLU A 37 6.72 6.53 -3.64
C GLU A 37 5.59 7.13 -2.79
N ARG A 38 4.69 7.91 -3.40
CA ARG A 38 3.52 8.49 -2.72
C ARG A 38 2.59 7.41 -2.14
N CYS A 39 2.42 6.30 -2.85
CA CYS A 39 1.54 5.20 -2.44
C CYS A 39 2.29 4.11 -1.65
N LEU A 40 3.61 4.26 -1.48
CA LEU A 40 4.45 3.34 -0.70
C LEU A 40 3.91 3.04 0.71
N PRO A 41 3.38 4.01 1.49
CA PRO A 41 2.80 3.74 2.81
C PRO A 41 1.74 2.64 2.83
N ASN A 42 0.95 2.51 1.76
CA ASN A 42 -0.08 1.47 1.65
C ASN A 42 0.51 0.06 1.64
N PHE A 43 1.81 -0.09 1.35
CA PHE A 43 2.51 -1.36 1.17
C PHE A 43 3.60 -1.60 2.20
N LEU A 44 3.85 -0.63 3.10
CA LEU A 44 4.68 -0.82 4.30
C LEU A 44 3.88 -1.60 5.36
N THR A 45 3.49 -2.82 5.02
CA THR A 45 2.81 -3.81 5.86
C THR A 45 3.16 -5.22 5.36
N PRO A 46 3.07 -6.27 6.18
CA PRO A 46 3.16 -7.65 5.71
C PRO A 46 2.20 -7.92 4.54
N ARG A 47 2.61 -8.80 3.63
CA ARG A 47 1.96 -9.03 2.34
C ARG A 47 0.46 -9.31 2.46
N ASN A 48 0.07 -10.08 3.47
CA ASN A 48 -1.31 -10.50 3.72
C ASN A 48 -2.01 -9.67 4.80
N CYS A 49 -1.37 -8.63 5.34
CA CYS A 49 -2.02 -7.71 6.26
C CYS A 49 -3.13 -6.95 5.50
N PRO A 50 -4.41 -7.15 5.84
CA PRO A 50 -5.50 -6.35 5.32
C PRO A 50 -5.35 -4.93 5.85
N ARG A 51 -5.63 -3.94 5.00
CA ARG A 51 -5.63 -2.54 5.42
C ARG A 51 -6.55 -1.69 4.57
N VAL A 52 -7.14 -0.70 5.25
CA VAL A 52 -7.79 0.43 4.62
C VAL A 52 -6.82 1.59 4.66
N CYS A 53 -6.47 2.14 3.51
CA CYS A 53 -5.56 3.29 3.41
C CYS A 53 -6.30 4.46 2.78
N TYR A 54 -6.00 5.67 3.24
CA TYR A 54 -6.53 6.87 2.62
C TYR A 54 -5.57 8.05 2.76
N TYR A 55 -5.61 8.98 1.80
CA TYR A 55 -4.71 10.11 1.76
C TYR A 55 -5.35 11.33 1.09
N ILE A 56 -4.86 12.51 1.44
CA ILE A 56 -5.33 13.79 0.89
C ILE A 56 -5.02 13.83 -0.61
N GLY A 57 -6.07 13.90 -1.42
CA GLY A 57 -6.01 14.15 -2.85
C GLY A 57 -6.27 15.63 -3.18
N PRO A 58 -6.16 16.04 -4.45
CA PRO A 58 -6.39 17.42 -4.89
C PRO A 58 -7.79 17.98 -4.55
N ASN A 59 -8.78 17.09 -4.41
CA ASN A 59 -10.18 17.43 -4.19
C ASN A 59 -10.69 17.04 -2.80
N THR A 60 -9.79 16.67 -1.88
CA THR A 60 -10.21 16.30 -0.52
C THR A 60 -10.69 17.53 0.25
N SER A 61 -11.89 17.44 0.81
CA SER A 61 -12.59 18.52 1.50
C SER A 61 -12.01 18.77 2.89
N GLU A 62 -12.12 20.02 3.36
CA GLU A 62 -11.68 20.37 4.72
C GLU A 62 -12.52 19.67 5.79
N VAL A 63 -13.80 19.43 5.52
CA VAL A 63 -14.71 18.70 6.42
C VAL A 63 -14.22 17.27 6.63
N ASP A 64 -13.86 16.56 5.55
CA ASP A 64 -13.33 15.20 5.66
C ASP A 64 -11.95 15.18 6.33
N MET A 65 -11.08 16.15 6.03
CA MET A 65 -9.79 16.27 6.71
C MET A 65 -9.95 16.43 8.23
N GLN A 66 -10.87 17.29 8.67
CA GLN A 66 -11.13 17.52 10.10
C GLN A 66 -11.76 16.30 10.78
N ALA A 67 -12.59 15.54 10.08
CA ALA A 67 -13.25 14.35 10.62
C ALA A 67 -12.31 13.14 10.72
N TYR A 68 -11.40 12.95 9.77
CA TYR A 68 -10.66 11.70 9.62
C TYR A 68 -9.14 11.79 9.82
N LEU A 69 -8.55 12.97 10.04
CA LEU A 69 -7.13 13.12 10.36
C LEU A 69 -6.95 13.61 11.80
N SER A 70 -6.03 13.00 12.54
CA SER A 70 -5.76 13.39 13.94
C SER A 70 -4.89 14.64 14.05
N SER A 71 -4.16 14.99 13.00
CA SER A 71 -3.23 16.13 12.96
C SER A 71 -3.20 16.77 11.58
N LYS A 72 -3.01 18.10 11.54
CA LYS A 72 -2.82 18.87 10.30
C LYS A 72 -1.53 18.50 9.55
N SER A 73 -0.57 17.87 10.23
CA SER A 73 0.68 17.40 9.62
C SER A 73 0.53 16.03 8.94
N CYS A 74 -0.58 15.34 9.16
CA CYS A 74 -0.85 14.04 8.55
C CYS A 74 -1.56 14.24 7.21
N SER A 75 -1.08 13.55 6.16
CA SER A 75 -1.74 13.53 4.86
C SER A 75 -2.10 12.13 4.39
N HIS A 76 -1.76 11.11 5.17
CA HIS A 76 -1.87 9.70 4.79
C HIS A 76 -2.15 8.86 6.03
N VAL A 77 -3.18 8.03 5.96
CA VAL A 77 -3.57 7.10 7.02
C VAL A 77 -3.53 5.67 6.51
N VAL A 78 -3.01 4.78 7.36
CA VAL A 78 -3.09 3.33 7.16
C VAL A 78 -3.79 2.73 8.37
N VAL A 79 -4.86 1.98 8.14
CA VAL A 79 -5.65 1.33 9.19
C VAL A 79 -5.50 -0.18 9.06
N ILE A 80 -5.09 -0.83 10.16
CA ILE A 80 -4.93 -2.29 10.25
C ILE A 80 -5.76 -2.85 11.40
N GLU A 81 -6.02 -4.16 11.39
CA GLU A 81 -6.63 -4.82 12.54
C GLU A 81 -5.61 -5.09 13.65
N ASN A 82 -6.05 -4.96 14.92
CA ASN A 82 -5.24 -5.20 16.13
C ASN A 82 -4.48 -6.54 16.08
N LYS A 83 -5.10 -7.59 15.51
CA LYS A 83 -4.50 -8.93 15.39
C LYS A 83 -3.19 -8.95 14.60
N TRP A 84 -2.94 -7.94 13.76
CA TRP A 84 -1.73 -7.82 12.93
C TRP A 84 -0.60 -7.05 13.62
N PHE A 85 -0.81 -6.49 14.81
CA PHE A 85 0.19 -5.69 15.51
C PHE A 85 1.51 -6.45 15.71
N GLU A 86 1.46 -7.64 16.30
CA GLU A 86 2.67 -8.43 16.54
C GLU A 86 3.32 -8.88 15.24
N THR A 87 2.55 -9.23 14.20
CA THR A 87 3.12 -9.55 12.89
C THR A 87 3.86 -8.35 12.30
N MET A 88 3.22 -7.17 12.26
CA MET A 88 3.85 -5.92 11.80
C MET A 88 5.16 -5.62 12.54
N LYS A 89 5.17 -5.82 13.87
CA LYS A 89 6.33 -5.53 14.72
C LYS A 89 7.51 -6.46 14.43
N ASN A 90 7.23 -7.71 14.07
CA ASN A 90 8.24 -8.75 13.90
C ASN A 90 8.58 -9.06 12.44
N THR A 91 7.90 -8.43 11.47
CA THR A 91 8.19 -8.58 10.04
C THR A 91 9.22 -7.55 9.59
N LYS A 92 10.23 -8.02 8.86
CA LYS A 92 11.14 -7.18 8.09
C LYS A 92 10.65 -7.11 6.65
N LEU A 93 10.66 -5.91 6.07
CA LEU A 93 10.39 -5.69 4.65
C LEU A 93 11.65 -5.27 3.91
N TYR A 94 11.64 -5.46 2.60
CA TYR A 94 12.67 -5.05 1.67
C TYR A 94 12.05 -4.21 0.58
N LEU A 95 12.61 -3.01 0.39
CA LEU A 95 12.21 -2.06 -0.64
C LEU A 95 13.19 -2.18 -1.80
N TYR A 96 12.70 -2.60 -2.96
CA TYR A 96 13.46 -2.68 -4.18
C TYR A 96 13.07 -1.54 -5.10
N GLU A 97 13.97 -0.60 -5.39
CA GLU A 97 13.70 0.48 -6.33
C GLU A 97 14.04 0.05 -7.76
N PHE A 98 13.25 0.50 -8.73
CA PHE A 98 13.49 0.25 -10.16
C PHE A 98 13.76 1.54 -10.94
N ASP A 99 14.48 1.42 -12.06
CA ASP A 99 14.49 2.47 -13.09
C ASP A 99 13.12 2.50 -13.79
N ARG A 100 12.44 3.65 -13.72
CA ARG A 100 11.10 3.84 -14.29
C ARG A 100 11.06 3.76 -15.82
N LYS A 101 12.18 3.84 -16.53
CA LYS A 101 12.20 3.91 -18.01
C LYS A 101 11.41 2.81 -18.72
N GLN A 102 11.37 1.60 -18.17
CA GLN A 102 10.65 0.45 -18.75
C GLN A 102 9.30 0.17 -18.07
N PHE A 103 8.81 1.11 -17.26
CA PHE A 103 7.52 1.02 -16.60
C PHE A 103 6.51 1.98 -17.23
N THR A 104 5.30 1.48 -17.42
CA THR A 104 4.13 2.28 -17.81
C THR A 104 3.21 2.46 -16.62
N LEU A 105 2.52 3.60 -16.56
CA LEU A 105 1.52 3.86 -15.53
C LEU A 105 0.28 3.00 -15.83
N GLN A 106 -0.12 2.18 -14.85
CA GLN A 106 -1.30 1.32 -14.92
C GLN A 106 -2.52 1.95 -14.23
N ASP A 107 -2.30 2.64 -13.11
CA ASP A 107 -3.34 3.28 -12.31
C ASP A 107 -2.72 4.45 -11.52
N GLU A 108 -3.09 5.68 -11.86
CA GLU A 108 -2.55 6.89 -11.22
C GLU A 108 -2.99 7.02 -9.75
N ASN A 109 -4.22 6.62 -9.44
CA ASN A 109 -4.77 6.74 -8.10
C ASN A 109 -4.15 5.74 -7.13
N ALA A 110 -3.93 4.51 -7.61
CA ALA A 110 -3.23 3.47 -6.86
C ALA A 110 -1.69 3.62 -6.90
N GLY A 111 -1.17 4.51 -7.76
CA GLY A 111 0.26 4.67 -8.00
C GLY A 111 0.91 3.43 -8.61
N TYR A 112 0.16 2.65 -9.39
CA TYR A 112 0.65 1.40 -9.96
C TYR A 112 1.38 1.60 -11.27
N TYR A 113 2.57 1.01 -11.33
CA TYR A 113 3.41 0.94 -12.49
C TYR A 113 3.65 -0.52 -12.86
N VAL A 114 3.64 -0.81 -14.16
CA VAL A 114 3.88 -2.17 -14.66
C VAL A 114 4.94 -2.18 -15.74
N SER A 115 5.68 -3.27 -15.83
CA SER A 115 6.58 -3.56 -16.93
C SER A 115 6.33 -4.96 -17.49
N GLU A 116 6.28 -5.09 -18.81
CA GLU A 116 6.16 -6.40 -19.48
C GLU A 116 7.53 -7.12 -19.59
N THR A 117 8.63 -6.44 -19.26
CA THR A 117 9.99 -6.98 -19.35
C THR A 117 10.56 -7.30 -17.98
N VAL A 118 11.60 -8.14 -17.98
CA VAL A 118 12.38 -8.47 -16.78
C VAL A 118 12.99 -7.19 -16.20
N GLN A 119 12.89 -7.04 -14.88
CA GLN A 119 13.43 -5.89 -14.17
C GLN A 119 14.49 -6.30 -13.15
N ILE A 120 15.52 -5.46 -13.04
CA ILE A 120 16.59 -5.58 -12.03
C ILE A 120 16.48 -4.35 -11.13
N PRO A 121 16.42 -4.52 -9.80
CA PRO A 121 16.37 -3.38 -8.89
C PRO A 121 17.68 -2.59 -8.94
N ILE A 122 17.57 -1.28 -8.96
CA ILE A 122 18.72 -0.35 -8.95
C ILE A 122 19.21 -0.07 -7.53
N ALA A 123 18.38 -0.37 -6.52
CA ALA A 123 18.73 -0.25 -5.11
C ALA A 123 17.79 -1.13 -4.24
N LYS A 124 18.27 -1.46 -3.05
CA LYS A 124 17.55 -2.25 -2.03
C LYS A 124 17.75 -1.62 -0.66
N TRP A 125 16.67 -1.48 0.12
CA TRP A 125 16.70 -1.10 1.53
C TRP A 125 15.98 -2.12 2.40
N GLU A 126 16.44 -2.26 3.65
CA GLU A 126 15.74 -3.01 4.67
C GLU A 126 14.88 -2.08 5.51
N VAL A 127 13.64 -2.50 5.76
CA VAL A 127 12.72 -1.88 6.71
C VAL A 127 12.57 -2.86 7.86
N VAL A 128 13.33 -2.63 8.92
CA VAL A 128 13.39 -3.50 10.10
C VAL A 128 12.35 -3.14 11.16
N ASP A 129 11.84 -1.92 11.12
CA ASP A 129 10.75 -1.44 11.97
C ASP A 129 9.72 -0.74 11.07
N ILE A 130 8.65 -1.47 10.75
CA ILE A 130 7.60 -0.98 9.84
C ILE A 130 6.86 0.21 10.45
N PHE A 131 6.67 0.24 11.77
CA PHE A 131 5.98 1.35 12.45
C PHE A 131 6.80 2.63 12.34
N GLN A 132 8.09 2.55 12.68
CA GLN A 132 9.00 3.69 12.57
C GLN A 132 9.11 4.20 11.12
N GLU A 133 9.08 3.30 10.14
CA GLU A 133 9.14 3.65 8.71
C GLU A 133 7.90 4.42 8.25
N GLN A 134 6.72 4.07 8.77
CA GLN A 134 5.47 4.81 8.54
C GLN A 134 5.52 6.19 9.23
N PHE A 135 5.96 6.26 10.48
CA PHE A 135 6.03 7.53 11.22
C PHE A 135 7.00 8.52 10.61
N THR A 136 8.15 8.04 10.11
CA THR A 136 9.14 8.88 9.41
C THR A 136 8.57 9.51 8.13
N ARG A 137 7.50 8.92 7.56
CA ARG A 137 6.75 9.45 6.42
C ARG A 137 5.54 10.30 6.80
N ASN A 138 5.36 10.61 8.09
CA ASN A 138 4.19 11.30 8.63
C ASN A 138 2.87 10.57 8.31
N VAL A 139 2.91 9.23 8.28
CA VAL A 139 1.73 8.40 8.11
C VAL A 139 1.10 8.18 9.48
N GLU A 140 -0.19 8.46 9.58
CA GLU A 140 -0.97 8.08 10.74
C GLU A 140 -1.34 6.60 10.64
N LEU A 141 -0.89 5.80 11.60
CA LEU A 141 -1.22 4.39 11.66
C LEU A 141 -2.30 4.15 12.72
N ARG A 142 -3.42 3.57 12.32
CA ARG A 142 -4.54 3.23 13.22
C ARG A 142 -4.67 1.72 13.36
N LEU A 143 -4.94 1.29 14.59
CA LEU A 143 -5.25 -0.09 14.89
C LEU A 143 -6.69 -0.20 15.39
N VAL A 144 -7.46 -1.07 14.76
CA VAL A 144 -8.90 -1.24 15.02
C VAL A 144 -9.22 -2.70 15.30
N ASN A 145 -10.35 -2.97 15.96
CA ASN A 145 -10.79 -4.34 16.15
C ASN A 145 -11.20 -5.00 14.83
N ASN A 146 -11.79 -4.22 13.91
CA ASN A 146 -12.29 -4.69 12.63
C ASN A 146 -12.22 -3.55 11.60
N LEU A 147 -11.87 -3.87 10.34
CA LEU A 147 -11.71 -2.89 9.26
C LEU A 147 -13.02 -2.47 8.58
N TRP A 148 -14.12 -3.20 8.76
CA TRP A 148 -15.32 -2.98 7.94
C TRP A 148 -16.01 -1.62 8.19
N ASP A 149 -15.96 -1.09 9.42
CA ASP A 149 -16.54 0.23 9.73
C ASP A 149 -15.84 1.33 8.91
N ILE A 150 -14.51 1.42 9.00
CA ILE A 150 -13.74 2.39 8.22
C ILE A 150 -13.78 2.09 6.71
N TRP A 151 -13.91 0.81 6.34
CA TRP A 151 -14.08 0.41 4.95
C TRP A 151 -15.37 1.01 4.35
N ASP A 152 -16.49 0.95 5.06
CA ASP A 152 -17.76 1.53 4.60
C ASP A 152 -17.71 3.06 4.61
N GLU A 153 -17.19 3.65 5.69
CA GLU A 153 -17.18 5.09 5.90
C GLU A 153 -16.32 5.81 4.85
N ILE A 154 -15.08 5.38 4.66
CA ILE A 154 -14.09 6.14 3.87
C ILE A 154 -14.49 6.25 2.39
N GLN A 155 -15.24 5.29 1.88
CA GLN A 155 -15.74 5.29 0.49
C GLN A 155 -16.73 6.41 0.20
N ASN A 156 -17.37 6.96 1.24
CA ASN A 156 -18.32 8.06 1.14
C ASN A 156 -17.68 9.43 1.38
N THR A 157 -16.35 9.49 1.45
CA THR A 157 -15.59 10.73 1.66
C THR A 157 -14.91 11.20 0.36
N THR A 158 -14.28 12.36 0.42
CA THR A 158 -13.49 12.93 -0.68
C THR A 158 -12.00 12.56 -0.64
N PHE A 159 -11.59 11.63 0.24
CA PHE A 159 -10.22 11.09 0.24
C PHE A 159 -9.98 10.19 -0.97
N HIS A 160 -8.72 10.13 -1.41
CA HIS A 160 -8.27 8.98 -2.19
C HIS A 160 -8.07 7.81 -1.24
N TRP A 161 -8.60 6.64 -1.57
CA TRP A 161 -8.55 5.46 -0.71
C TRP A 161 -8.13 4.20 -1.46
N SER A 162 -7.64 3.21 -0.71
CA SER A 162 -7.24 1.91 -1.20
C SER A 162 -7.58 0.82 -0.21
N MET A 163 -8.25 -0.22 -0.69
CA MET A 163 -8.62 -1.41 0.09
C MET A 163 -7.66 -2.53 -0.28
N CYS A 164 -6.72 -2.82 0.59
CA CYS A 164 -5.67 -3.78 0.32
C CYS A 164 -5.91 -5.06 1.10
N ARG A 165 -5.86 -6.20 0.39
CA ARG A 165 -5.84 -7.54 1.01
C ARG A 165 -7.05 -7.84 1.91
N MET A 166 -8.20 -7.22 1.65
CA MET A 166 -9.41 -7.36 2.48
C MET A 166 -9.92 -8.79 2.60
N GLN A 167 -9.55 -9.70 1.70
CA GLN A 167 -9.85 -11.13 1.86
C GLN A 167 -9.19 -11.78 3.10
N PHE A 168 -8.20 -11.12 3.72
CA PHE A 168 -7.55 -11.55 4.96
C PHE A 168 -8.05 -10.77 6.21
N ALA A 169 -8.99 -9.85 6.03
CA ALA A 169 -9.66 -9.15 7.14
C ALA A 169 -10.44 -10.16 8.01
N GLN A 170 -10.73 -9.77 9.25
CA GLN A 170 -11.71 -10.49 10.06
C GLN A 170 -13.06 -10.48 9.35
N PRO A 171 -13.93 -11.47 9.61
CA PRO A 171 -15.28 -11.47 9.10
C PRO A 171 -15.98 -10.15 9.41
N ARG A 172 -16.89 -9.75 8.52
CA ARG A 172 -17.79 -8.65 8.80
C ARG A 172 -18.66 -9.03 9.98
N PHE A 173 -18.75 -8.16 10.98
CA PHE A 173 -19.72 -8.35 12.04
C PHE A 173 -21.11 -8.27 11.40
N GLU A 174 -21.77 -9.40 11.27
CA GLU A 174 -23.21 -9.44 11.07
C GLU A 174 -23.82 -9.07 12.41
N GLY A 175 -24.35 -7.85 12.51
CA GLY A 175 -25.09 -7.39 13.69
C GLY A 175 -26.40 -8.16 13.86
#